data_AF-A0A8J3KD54-F1
#
_entry.id   AF-A0A8J3KD54-F1
#
_cell.length_a   1.000
_cell.length_b   1.000
_cell.length_c   1.000
_cell.angle_alpha   90.00
_cell.angle_beta   90.00
_cell.angle_gamma   90.00
#
_symmetry.space_group_name_H-M   'P 1'
#
loop_
_entity.id
_entity.type
_entity.pdbx_description
1 polymer ?
#
loop_
_entity_poly.entity_id
_entity_poly.type
_entity_poly.pdbx_seq_one_letter_code
_entity_poly.pdbx_strand_id
1 'polypeptide(L)'
;MKSVLDKWWIGWAAAVAVVLCSFLWLWLRPPATEPDRQRDYLASSVCLLTGADGVRGTQATPVWAGMQHASQATLVKVSHVAISGDETVDNAATFLAGMAQGRCDLLLAVGEVPTQAVLSTAAKFPGTRFVVVGVPGAGPVRAVGGDAAAVRELVEQFADGQ
;
A
#
# COMPACT_ATOMS: atom_id res chain seq x y z
N MET A 1 -36.52 -68.07 -13.34
CA MET A 1 -36.34 -66.70 -13.88
C MET A 1 -36.38 -65.58 -12.82
N LYS A 2 -36.29 -65.86 -11.49
CA LYS A 2 -36.26 -64.80 -10.44
C LYS A 2 -34.86 -64.24 -10.16
N SER A 3 -33.81 -65.04 -10.32
CA SER A 3 -32.42 -64.68 -9.93
C SER A 3 -31.71 -63.66 -10.85
N VAL A 4 -32.21 -63.45 -12.08
CA VAL A 4 -31.62 -62.49 -13.04
C VAL A 4 -32.12 -61.05 -12.77
N LEU A 5 -33.32 -60.91 -12.20
CA LEU A 5 -33.93 -59.61 -11.89
C LEU A 5 -33.27 -58.97 -10.65
N ASP A 6 -32.89 -59.78 -9.66
CA ASP A 6 -32.22 -59.31 -8.44
C ASP A 6 -30.77 -58.87 -8.71
N LYS A 7 -30.06 -59.56 -9.63
CA LYS A 7 -28.69 -59.20 -10.01
C LYS A 7 -28.60 -57.88 -10.77
N TRP A 8 -29.63 -57.53 -11.55
CA TRP A 8 -29.66 -56.27 -12.31
C TRP A 8 -29.94 -55.05 -11.40
N TRP A 9 -30.74 -55.23 -10.35
CA TRP A 9 -31.01 -54.19 -9.35
C TRP A 9 -29.79 -53.89 -8.46
N ILE A 10 -28.98 -54.89 -8.13
CA ILE A 10 -27.76 -54.70 -7.33
C ILE A 10 -26.72 -53.87 -8.09
N GLY A 11 -26.58 -54.08 -9.41
CA GLY A 11 -25.68 -53.30 -10.25
C GLY A 11 -26.06 -51.81 -10.31
N TRP A 12 -27.37 -51.52 -10.38
CA TRP A 12 -27.88 -50.16 -10.38
C TRP A 12 -27.75 -49.47 -9.02
N ALA A 13 -28.02 -50.19 -7.92
CA ALA A 13 -27.87 -49.65 -6.58
C ALA A 13 -26.41 -49.27 -6.29
N ALA A 14 -25.45 -50.09 -6.72
CA ALA A 14 -24.03 -49.78 -6.59
C ALA A 14 -23.63 -48.54 -7.40
N ALA A 15 -24.09 -48.42 -8.64
CA ALA A 15 -23.80 -47.26 -9.49
C ALA A 15 -24.37 -45.97 -8.90
N VAL A 16 -25.61 -45.99 -8.40
CA VAL A 16 -26.26 -44.83 -7.76
C VAL A 16 -25.52 -44.43 -6.48
N ALA A 17 -25.10 -45.39 -5.65
CA ALA A 17 -24.33 -45.10 -4.45
C ALA A 17 -23.00 -44.42 -4.76
N VAL A 18 -22.27 -44.88 -5.80
CA VAL A 18 -21.01 -44.26 -6.22
C VAL A 18 -21.22 -42.84 -6.73
N VAL A 19 -22.28 -42.59 -7.51
CA VAL A 19 -22.60 -41.24 -8.00
C VAL A 19 -22.95 -40.32 -6.84
N LEU A 20 -23.78 -40.76 -5.89
CA LEU A 20 -24.16 -39.96 -4.73
C LEU A 20 -22.97 -39.65 -3.83
N CYS A 21 -22.11 -40.64 -3.55
CA CYS A 21 -20.89 -40.42 -2.78
C CYS A 21 -19.93 -39.45 -3.49
N SER A 22 -19.78 -39.57 -4.81
CA SER A 22 -18.91 -38.67 -5.59
C SER A 22 -19.45 -37.24 -5.58
N PHE A 23 -20.77 -37.09 -5.73
CA PHE A 23 -21.42 -35.78 -5.71
C PHE A 23 -21.32 -35.13 -4.34
N LEU A 24 -21.58 -35.90 -3.27
CA LEU A 24 -21.43 -35.45 -1.89
C LEU A 24 -19.98 -35.06 -1.59
N TRP A 25 -19.01 -35.86 -2.05
CA TRP A 25 -17.59 -35.55 -1.86
C TRP A 25 -17.17 -34.27 -2.59
N LEU A 26 -17.71 -34.02 -3.79
CA LEU A 26 -17.49 -32.76 -4.51
C LEU A 26 -18.15 -31.56 -3.81
N TRP A 27 -19.36 -31.74 -3.28
CA TRP A 27 -20.13 -30.69 -2.62
C TRP A 27 -19.56 -30.31 -1.26
N LEU A 28 -18.93 -31.27 -0.57
CA LEU A 28 -18.25 -31.05 0.71
C LEU A 28 -16.79 -30.59 0.55
N ARG A 29 -16.28 -30.42 -0.68
CA ARG A 29 -14.94 -29.84 -0.83
C ARG A 29 -14.98 -28.39 -0.35
N PRO A 30 -14.13 -28.02 0.62
CA PRO A 30 -13.96 -26.62 0.96
C PRO A 30 -13.53 -25.87 -0.30
N PRO A 31 -14.07 -24.66 -0.56
CA PRO A 31 -13.61 -23.85 -1.67
C PRO A 31 -12.10 -23.69 -1.56
N ALA A 32 -11.38 -23.82 -2.68
CA ALA A 32 -9.97 -23.51 -2.71
C ALA A 32 -9.82 -22.06 -2.24
N THR A 33 -9.28 -21.87 -1.03
CA THR A 33 -8.88 -20.54 -0.56
C THR A 33 -7.85 -20.04 -1.55
N GLU A 34 -8.24 -19.05 -2.37
CA GLU A 34 -7.30 -18.28 -3.16
C GLU A 34 -6.16 -17.85 -2.21
N PRO A 35 -4.89 -17.98 -2.62
CA PRO A 35 -3.80 -17.54 -1.76
C PRO A 35 -4.03 -16.08 -1.42
N ASP A 36 -4.09 -15.80 -0.12
CA ASP A 36 -4.33 -14.48 0.42
C ASP A 36 -3.31 -13.52 -0.21
N ARG A 37 -3.78 -12.63 -1.09
CA ARG A 37 -2.94 -11.63 -1.77
C ARG A 37 -2.57 -10.49 -0.83
N GLN A 38 -2.87 -10.62 0.46
CA GLN A 38 -2.48 -9.66 1.47
C GLN A 38 -0.97 -9.78 1.72
N ARG A 39 -0.20 -8.92 1.06
CA ARG A 39 1.20 -8.70 1.42
C ARG A 39 1.23 -8.18 2.86
N ASP A 40 1.88 -8.91 3.75
CA ASP A 40 2.18 -8.45 5.10
C ASP A 40 3.18 -7.28 5.00
N TYR A 41 2.65 -6.06 4.93
CA TYR A 41 3.47 -4.85 4.96
C TYR A 41 4.02 -4.63 6.37
N LEU A 42 5.21 -4.06 6.45
CA LEU A 42 5.77 -3.58 7.71
C LEU A 42 4.82 -2.60 8.39
N ALA A 43 4.88 -2.54 9.73
CA ALA A 43 4.06 -1.63 10.52
C ALA A 43 4.36 -0.14 10.23
N SER A 44 5.51 0.16 9.63
CA SER A 44 5.95 1.49 9.28
C SER A 44 5.43 1.95 7.91
N SER A 45 4.99 3.21 7.82
CA SER A 45 4.41 3.78 6.60
C SER A 45 5.13 5.05 6.12
N VAL A 46 5.21 5.18 4.80
CA VAL A 46 5.79 6.34 4.11
C VAL A 46 4.74 7.03 3.26
N CYS A 47 4.54 8.32 3.47
CA CYS A 47 3.50 9.10 2.78
C CYS A 47 4.10 10.20 1.93
N LEU A 48 3.47 10.45 0.78
CA LEU A 48 3.82 11.51 -0.15
C LEU A 48 2.73 12.57 -0.17
N LEU A 49 3.09 13.82 0.16
CA LEU A 49 2.26 15.01 -0.04
C LEU A 49 2.64 15.69 -1.35
N THR A 50 1.67 15.87 -2.24
CA THR A 50 1.86 16.54 -3.53
C THR A 50 0.89 17.72 -3.69
N GLY A 51 1.15 18.58 -4.68
CA GLY A 51 0.16 19.52 -5.20
C GLY A 51 -1.02 18.83 -5.92
N ALA A 52 -1.87 19.63 -6.55
CA ALA A 52 -3.13 19.20 -7.16
C ALA A 52 -2.97 18.16 -8.29
N ASP A 53 -1.86 18.22 -9.04
CA ASP A 53 -1.56 17.25 -10.10
C ASP A 53 -1.25 15.84 -9.57
N GLY A 54 -1.13 15.68 -8.25
CA GLY A 54 -0.89 14.38 -7.65
C GLY A 54 0.46 13.79 -8.04
N VAL A 55 0.52 12.46 -8.09
CA VAL A 55 1.68 11.69 -8.59
C VAL A 55 1.87 11.79 -10.11
N ARG A 56 0.98 12.49 -10.83
CA ARG A 56 1.11 12.78 -12.26
C ARG A 56 1.88 14.08 -12.52
N GLY A 57 2.09 14.90 -11.50
CA GLY A 57 2.91 16.10 -11.60
C GLY A 57 4.35 15.75 -11.95
N THR A 58 5.02 16.63 -12.71
CA THR A 58 6.38 16.40 -13.23
C THR A 58 7.40 16.15 -12.12
N GLN A 59 7.30 16.89 -11.02
CA GLN A 59 8.17 16.71 -9.85
C GLN A 59 7.81 15.47 -9.03
N ALA A 60 6.52 15.14 -8.91
CA ALA A 60 6.05 14.03 -8.07
C ALA A 60 6.21 12.66 -8.74
N THR A 61 6.17 12.59 -10.07
CA THR A 61 6.29 11.36 -10.85
C THR A 61 7.54 10.53 -10.49
N PRO A 62 8.77 11.07 -10.55
CA PRO A 62 9.97 10.31 -10.20
C PRO A 62 10.00 9.92 -8.71
N VAL A 63 9.49 10.77 -7.83
CA VAL A 63 9.41 10.51 -6.38
C VAL A 63 8.51 9.32 -6.10
N TRP A 64 7.32 9.32 -6.68
CA TRP A 64 6.37 8.23 -6.53
C TRP A 64 6.89 6.92 -7.13
N ALA A 65 7.62 6.98 -8.24
CA ALA A 65 8.28 5.82 -8.82
C ALA A 65 9.34 5.22 -7.87
N GLY A 66 10.18 6.07 -7.26
CA GLY A 66 11.19 5.65 -6.28
C GLY A 66 10.57 5.00 -5.05
N MET A 67 9.52 5.61 -4.48
CA MET A 67 8.78 5.07 -3.35
C MET A 67 8.14 3.70 -3.66
N GLN A 68 7.48 3.57 -4.82
CA GLN A 68 6.88 2.29 -5.23
C GLN A 68 7.93 1.20 -5.41
N HIS A 69 9.09 1.53 -5.98
CA HIS A 69 10.17 0.57 -6.14
C HIS A 69 10.70 0.09 -4.78
N ALA A 70 10.95 1.02 -3.84
CA ALA A 70 11.38 0.67 -2.49
C ALA A 70 10.33 -0.18 -1.75
N SER A 71 9.04 0.15 -1.87
CA SER A 71 7.94 -0.63 -1.29
C SER A 71 7.93 -2.09 -1.76
N GLN A 72 8.29 -2.34 -3.03
CA GLN A 72 8.40 -3.70 -3.55
C GLN A 72 9.58 -4.47 -2.95
N ALA A 73 10.67 -3.78 -2.60
CA ALA A 73 11.87 -4.39 -2.04
C ALA A 73 11.78 -4.61 -0.52
N THR A 74 11.18 -3.67 0.21
CA THR A 74 11.22 -3.64 1.69
C THR A 74 9.89 -3.97 2.35
N LEU A 75 8.80 -4.10 1.58
CA LEU A 75 7.44 -4.26 2.09
C LEU A 75 7.01 -3.11 3.02
N VAL A 76 7.62 -1.92 2.89
CA VAL A 76 7.11 -0.71 3.54
C VAL A 76 5.84 -0.25 2.83
N LYS A 77 4.82 0.17 3.59
CA LYS A 77 3.60 0.70 2.99
C LYS A 77 3.85 2.12 2.47
N VAL A 78 3.58 2.35 1.18
CA VAL A 78 3.64 3.69 0.58
C VAL A 78 2.24 4.20 0.24
N SER A 79 1.98 5.47 0.54
CA SER A 79 0.72 6.14 0.17
C SER A 79 0.97 7.56 -0.32
N HIS A 80 0.03 8.13 -1.06
CA HIS A 80 0.09 9.52 -1.49
C HIS A 80 -1.22 10.24 -1.19
N VAL A 81 -1.10 11.54 -0.96
CA VAL A 81 -2.21 12.48 -0.82
C VAL A 81 -1.89 13.70 -1.66
N ALA A 82 -2.78 14.02 -2.58
CA ALA A 82 -2.74 15.27 -3.34
C ALA A 82 -3.55 16.32 -2.59
N ILE A 83 -3.02 17.54 -2.49
CA ILE A 83 -3.79 18.68 -1.97
C ILE A 83 -4.95 18.92 -2.92
N SER A 84 -6.16 18.89 -2.39
CA SER A 84 -7.37 19.27 -3.11
C SER A 84 -7.87 20.64 -2.62
N GLY A 85 -8.48 21.40 -3.52
CA GLY A 85 -8.94 22.76 -3.23
C GLY A 85 -7.83 23.79 -3.42
N ASP A 86 -7.84 24.85 -2.62
CA ASP A 86 -6.89 25.95 -2.77
C ASP A 86 -5.46 25.49 -2.42
N GLU A 87 -4.50 25.75 -3.31
CA GLU A 87 -3.07 25.45 -3.09
C GLU A 87 -2.43 26.52 -2.18
N THR A 88 -2.85 26.54 -0.92
CA THR A 88 -2.28 27.40 0.12
C THR A 88 -1.53 26.58 1.17
N VAL A 89 -0.56 27.22 1.83
CA VAL A 89 0.25 26.59 2.89
C VAL A 89 -0.64 26.12 4.05
N ASP A 90 -1.65 26.89 4.43
CA ASP A 90 -2.57 26.54 5.52
C ASP A 90 -3.45 25.33 5.17
N ASN A 91 -3.93 25.25 3.92
CA ASN A 91 -4.67 24.08 3.45
C ASN A 91 -3.76 22.83 3.47
N ALA A 92 -2.57 22.95 2.89
CA ALA A 92 -1.58 21.86 2.88
C ALA A 92 -1.19 21.39 4.29
N ALA A 93 -1.08 22.30 5.26
CA ALA A 93 -0.81 21.97 6.65
C ALA A 93 -1.93 21.11 7.29
N THR A 94 -3.17 21.26 6.84
CA THR A 94 -4.30 20.43 7.29
C THR A 94 -4.16 18.99 6.79
N PHE A 95 -3.81 18.80 5.51
CA PHE A 95 -3.53 17.47 4.95
C PHE A 95 -2.33 16.81 5.64
N LEU A 96 -1.27 17.59 5.89
CA LEU A 96 -0.09 17.13 6.63
C LEU A 96 -0.47 16.65 8.04
N ALA A 97 -1.25 17.44 8.77
CA ALA A 97 -1.70 17.09 10.11
C ALA A 97 -2.51 15.78 10.12
N GLY A 98 -3.40 15.59 9.13
CA GLY A 98 -4.15 14.35 8.96
C GLY A 98 -3.25 13.14 8.74
N MET A 99 -2.19 13.27 7.93
CA MET A 99 -1.22 12.18 7.72
C MET A 99 -0.37 11.89 8.94
N ALA A 100 0.11 12.91 9.65
CA ALA A 100 0.88 12.73 10.88
C ALA A 100 0.04 12.02 11.96
N GLN A 101 -1.23 12.42 12.12
CA GLN A 101 -2.17 11.77 13.04
C GLN A 101 -2.56 10.36 12.57
N GLY A 102 -2.65 10.15 11.27
CA GLY A 102 -2.87 8.87 10.61
C GLY A 102 -1.68 7.90 10.67
N ARG A 103 -0.68 8.19 11.51
CA ARG A 103 0.52 7.35 11.76
C ARG A 103 1.42 7.22 10.54
N CYS A 104 1.57 8.30 9.79
CA CYS A 104 2.65 8.41 8.83
C CYS A 104 4.00 8.61 9.56
N ASP A 105 4.91 7.65 9.42
CA ASP A 105 6.20 7.69 10.12
C ASP A 105 7.24 8.50 9.35
N LEU A 106 7.18 8.46 8.02
CA LEU A 106 8.03 9.25 7.12
C LEU A 106 7.17 9.96 6.07
N LEU A 107 7.19 11.30 6.07
CA LEU A 107 6.40 12.14 5.19
C LEU A 107 7.32 12.90 4.22
N LEU A 108 7.17 12.62 2.93
CA LEU A 108 7.84 13.32 1.84
C LEU A 108 6.90 14.40 1.29
N ALA A 109 7.40 15.61 1.10
CA ALA A 109 6.69 16.68 0.40
C ALA A 109 7.40 17.04 -0.90
N VAL A 110 6.61 17.14 -1.98
CA VAL A 110 7.09 17.53 -3.30
C VAL A 110 6.17 18.58 -3.91
N GLY A 111 6.77 19.62 -4.49
CA GLY A 111 6.06 20.83 -4.93
C GLY A 111 6.17 21.95 -3.90
N GLU A 112 5.96 23.18 -4.37
CA GLU A 112 6.22 24.40 -3.59
C GLU A 112 5.34 24.47 -2.33
N VAL A 113 4.02 24.38 -2.49
CA VAL A 113 3.06 24.50 -1.39
C VAL A 113 3.20 23.37 -0.35
N PRO A 114 3.25 22.07 -0.74
CA PRO A 114 3.58 20.98 0.19
C PRO A 114 4.88 21.20 0.98
N THR A 115 5.93 21.67 0.30
CA THR A 115 7.25 21.90 0.92
C THR A 115 7.15 23.01 1.97
N GLN A 116 6.57 24.15 1.62
CA GLN A 116 6.41 25.26 2.56
C GLN A 116 5.58 24.87 3.79
N ALA A 117 4.53 24.05 3.61
CA ALA A 117 3.73 23.53 4.71
C ALA A 117 4.52 22.60 5.63
N VAL A 118 5.35 21.71 5.08
CA VAL A 118 6.25 20.87 5.87
C VAL A 118 7.26 21.73 6.64
N LEU A 119 7.94 22.67 5.99
CA LEU A 119 8.96 23.50 6.61
C LEU A 119 8.39 24.36 7.75
N SER A 120 7.15 24.85 7.63
CA SER A 120 6.50 25.68 8.65
C SER A 120 5.89 24.88 9.82
N THR A 121 5.55 23.60 9.59
CA THR A 121 4.68 22.84 10.51
C THR A 121 5.38 21.62 11.14
N ALA A 122 6.47 21.12 10.55
CA ALA A 122 7.14 19.88 10.99
C ALA A 122 7.47 19.84 12.49
N ALA A 123 7.88 20.97 13.09
CA ALA A 123 8.22 21.06 14.51
C ALA A 123 7.04 20.71 15.45
N LYS A 124 5.80 20.79 14.98
CA LYS A 124 4.59 20.43 15.75
C LYS A 124 4.37 18.92 15.83
N PHE A 125 5.05 18.12 15.00
CA PHE A 125 4.83 16.69 14.86
C PHE A 125 6.14 15.90 15.02
N PRO A 126 6.76 15.88 16.21
CA PRO A 126 8.06 15.23 16.43
C PRO A 126 8.03 13.70 16.25
N GLY A 127 6.84 13.09 16.20
CA GLY A 127 6.68 11.65 15.92
C GLY A 127 6.77 11.26 14.45
N THR A 128 6.78 12.23 13.53
CA THR A 128 6.87 12.01 12.08
C THR A 128 8.20 12.57 11.57
N ARG A 129 8.91 11.79 10.76
CA ARG A 129 10.11 12.25 10.06
C ARG A 129 9.69 12.98 8.80
N PHE A 130 10.19 14.19 8.60
CA PHE A 130 9.81 15.03 7.46
C PHE A 130 10.95 15.15 6.46
N VAL A 131 10.63 15.01 5.18
CA VAL A 131 11.55 15.14 4.07
C VAL A 131 10.95 16.05 3.00
N VAL A 132 11.73 17.00 2.50
CA VAL A 132 11.40 17.79 1.31
C VAL A 132 12.22 17.33 0.13
N VAL A 133 11.61 17.37 -1.05
CA VAL A 133 12.20 16.85 -2.28
C VAL A 133 12.67 17.98 -3.19
N GLY A 134 13.91 17.88 -3.68
CA GLY A 134 14.46 18.78 -4.69
C GLY A 134 14.80 20.18 -4.19
N VAL A 135 14.64 20.43 -2.89
CA VAL A 135 14.98 21.70 -2.23
C VAL A 135 15.66 21.44 -0.89
N PRO A 136 16.44 22.40 -0.35
CA PRO A 136 17.05 22.27 0.96
C PRO A 136 16.00 22.14 2.08
N GLY A 137 16.32 21.32 3.08
CA GLY A 137 15.54 21.19 4.30
C GLY A 137 15.88 22.30 5.30
N ALA A 138 15.06 22.45 6.34
CA ALA A 138 15.30 23.37 7.44
C ALA A 138 14.81 22.80 8.77
N GLY A 139 15.52 23.10 9.87
CA GLY A 139 15.17 22.64 11.20
C GLY A 139 15.09 21.10 11.27
N PRO A 140 13.95 20.51 11.69
CA PRO A 140 13.79 19.05 11.78
C PRO A 140 13.55 18.36 10.42
N VAL A 141 13.51 19.11 9.31
CA VAL A 141 13.17 18.59 7.97
C VAL A 141 14.44 18.28 7.19
N ARG A 142 14.55 17.05 6.67
CA ARG A 142 15.65 16.60 5.81
C ARG A 142 15.36 16.89 4.33
N ALA A 143 16.39 16.93 3.51
CA ALA A 143 16.27 17.05 2.05
C ALA A 143 16.64 15.74 1.35
N VAL A 144 16.04 15.51 0.19
CA VAL A 144 16.42 14.45 -0.74
C VAL A 144 16.36 14.95 -2.19
N GLY A 145 17.16 14.34 -3.07
CA GLY A 145 17.09 14.59 -4.51
C GLY A 145 15.72 14.26 -5.10
N GLY A 146 15.34 14.94 -6.18
CA GLY A 146 14.06 14.75 -6.87
C GLY A 146 14.02 13.56 -7.83
N ASP A 147 15.10 12.81 -7.95
CA ASP A 147 15.16 11.62 -8.79
C ASP A 147 14.69 10.36 -8.05
N ALA A 148 14.26 9.37 -8.82
CA ALA A 148 13.72 8.13 -8.29
C ALA A 148 14.74 7.31 -7.48
N ALA A 149 16.04 7.42 -7.79
CA ALA A 149 17.07 6.62 -7.14
C ALA A 149 17.36 7.14 -5.73
N ALA A 150 17.49 8.46 -5.56
CA ALA A 150 17.68 9.08 -4.24
C ALA A 150 16.48 8.83 -3.32
N VAL A 151 15.26 8.93 -3.85
CA VAL A 151 14.04 8.64 -3.08
C VAL A 151 13.93 7.17 -2.71
N ARG A 152 14.28 6.26 -3.62
CA ARG A 152 14.29 4.83 -3.35
C ARG A 152 15.26 4.50 -2.21
N GLU A 153 16.49 4.99 -2.29
CA GLU A 153 17.52 4.76 -1.27
C GLU A 153 17.09 5.29 0.10
N LEU A 154 16.49 6.49 0.16
CA LEU A 154 15.95 7.05 1.38
C LEU A 154 14.88 6.14 2.03
N VAL A 155 13.96 5.60 1.22
CA VAL A 155 12.89 4.74 1.73
C VAL A 155 13.42 3.37 2.16
N GLU A 156 14.42 2.83 1.45
CA GLU A 156 15.11 1.60 1.85
C GLU A 156 15.82 1.79 3.20
N GLN A 157 16.59 2.87 3.36
CA GLN A 157 17.25 3.21 4.64
C GLN A 157 16.25 3.34 5.79
N PHE A 158 15.12 3.99 5.55
CA PHE A 158 14.06 4.14 6.54
C PHE A 158 13.46 2.77 6.96
N ALA A 159 13.22 1.88 6.00
CA ALA A 159 12.69 0.54 6.28
C ALA A 159 13.69 -0.30 7.09
N ASP A 160 14.99 -0.11 6.88
CA ASP A 160 16.07 -0.75 7.64
C ASP A 160 16.27 -0.14 9.04
N GLY A 161 15.54 0.93 9.38
CA GLY A 161 15.57 1.58 10.69
C GLY A 161 16.65 2.65 10.86
N GLN A 162 17.26 3.12 9.76
CA GLN A 162 18.19 4.25 9.75
C GLN A 162 17.45 5.62 9.74
#